data_AF-A0A1L9VYR0-F1
#
_entry.id   AF-A0A1L9VYR0-F1
#
_cell.length_a   1.000
_cell.length_b   1.000
_cell.length_c   1.000
_cell.angle_alpha   90.00
_cell.angle_beta   90.00
_cell.angle_gamma   90.00
#
_symmetry.space_group_name_H-M   'P 1'
#
loop_
_entity.id
_entity.type
_entity.pdbx_description
1 polymer ?
#
loop_
_entity_poly.entity_id
_entity_poly.type
_entity_poly.pdbx_seq_one_letter_code
_entity_poly.pdbx_strand_id
1 'polypeptide(L)'
;MTPKLEKLLTRRYRNIQSEPQELRRPRDPLYDRDYATDEFLTECDLVEIVSKIGHGTRYITQPNTKAGKRFSWNEGYVNFLVMSSPPGDNLFDIYEDFSNDQRASIS
;
A
#
# COMPACT_ATOMS: atom_id res chain seq x y z
N MET A 1 -17.12 -2.57 -13.44
CA MET A 1 -16.43 -2.61 -12.13
C MET A 1 -16.62 -4.01 -11.56
N THR A 2 -15.59 -4.68 -11.03
CA THR A 2 -15.73 -6.07 -10.57
C THR A 2 -16.27 -6.12 -9.13
N PRO A 3 -17.11 -7.13 -8.76
CA PRO A 3 -17.65 -7.27 -7.41
C PRO A 3 -16.59 -7.37 -6.30
N LYS A 4 -15.36 -7.80 -6.66
CA LYS A 4 -14.20 -7.85 -5.77
C LYS A 4 -13.69 -6.45 -5.42
N LEU A 5 -13.66 -5.54 -6.40
CA LEU A 5 -13.17 -4.16 -6.23
C LEU A 5 -14.10 -3.33 -5.34
N GLU A 6 -15.43 -3.47 -5.50
CA GLU A 6 -16.41 -2.78 -4.65
C GLU A 6 -16.33 -3.22 -3.19
N LYS A 7 -16.12 -4.52 -2.94
CA LYS A 7 -15.93 -5.05 -1.57
C LYS A 7 -14.65 -4.51 -0.91
N LEU A 8 -13.54 -4.43 -1.66
CA LEU A 8 -12.27 -3.91 -1.16
C LEU A 8 -12.35 -2.41 -0.83
N LEU A 9 -12.97 -1.62 -1.71
CA LEU A 9 -13.17 -0.19 -1.48
C LEU A 9 -14.10 0.08 -0.29
N THR A 10 -15.17 -0.71 -0.14
CA THR A 10 -16.12 -0.56 0.98
C THR A 10 -15.49 -0.88 2.34
N ARG A 11 -14.55 -1.84 2.42
CA ARG A 11 -13.76 -2.11 3.63
C ARG A 11 -12.85 -0.93 3.99
N ARG A 12 -12.16 -0.36 3.00
CA ARG A 12 -11.22 0.75 3.18
C ARG A 12 -11.89 2.03 3.70
N TYR A 13 -13.06 2.39 3.17
CA TYR A 13 -13.79 3.59 3.62
C TYR A 13 -14.27 3.50 5.07
N ARG A 14 -14.55 2.29 5.58
CA ARG A 14 -14.97 2.08 6.97
C ARG A 14 -13.84 2.24 7.98
N ASN A 15 -12.60 1.91 7.60
CA ASN A 15 -11.44 1.95 8.50
C ASN A 15 -10.73 3.32 8.54
N ILE A 16 -10.97 4.20 7.56
CA ILE A 16 -10.36 5.56 7.53
C ILE A 16 -11.15 6.56 8.39
N GLN A 17 -12.42 6.29 8.71
CA GLN A 17 -13.18 7.07 9.70
C GLN A 17 -12.90 6.60 11.13
N SER A 18 -11.73 7.02 11.63
CA SER A 18 -11.49 7.46 13.02
C SER A 18 -12.23 6.70 14.14
N GLU A 19 -11.70 5.56 14.57
CA GLU A 19 -11.92 5.14 15.96
C GLU A 19 -11.09 6.06 16.89
N PRO A 20 -11.69 6.63 17.96
CA PRO A 20 -10.96 7.39 18.96
C PRO A 20 -9.79 6.56 19.54
N GLN A 21 -8.62 7.16 19.72
CA GLN A 21 -7.42 6.48 20.25
C GLN A 21 -7.67 5.75 21.60
N GLU A 22 -8.68 6.17 22.35
CA GLU A 22 -9.07 5.63 23.66
C GLU A 22 -9.84 4.29 23.61
N LEU A 23 -10.25 3.83 22.42
CA LEU A 23 -11.01 2.58 22.22
C LEU A 23 -10.18 1.45 21.58
N ARG A 24 -8.85 1.57 21.58
CA ARG A 24 -7.97 0.50 21.13
C ARG A 24 -8.15 -0.71 22.04
N ARG A 25 -8.91 -1.70 21.57
CA ARG A 25 -8.96 -3.04 22.17
C ARG A 25 -7.54 -3.54 22.41
N PRO A 26 -7.29 -4.37 23.45
CA PRO A 26 -6.01 -5.04 23.60
C PRO A 26 -5.67 -5.71 22.27
N ARG A 27 -4.50 -5.38 21.70
CA ARG A 27 -4.07 -5.95 20.43
C ARG A 27 -3.86 -7.44 20.61
N ASP A 28 -4.64 -8.25 19.90
CA ASP A 28 -4.41 -9.69 19.79
C ASP A 28 -3.37 -9.90 18.68
N PRO A 29 -2.14 -10.36 19.00
CA PRO A 29 -1.08 -10.50 18.01
C PRO A 29 -1.43 -11.46 16.86
N LEU A 30 -2.29 -12.45 17.10
CA LEU A 30 -2.72 -13.38 16.04
C LEU A 30 -3.69 -12.69 15.08
N TYR A 31 -4.66 -11.96 15.63
CA TYR A 31 -5.57 -11.14 14.84
C TYR A 31 -4.80 -10.09 14.02
N ASP A 32 -3.88 -9.36 14.64
CA ASP A 32 -3.09 -8.32 13.97
C ASP A 32 -2.20 -8.88 12.86
N ARG A 33 -1.65 -10.09 13.05
CA ARG A 33 -0.89 -10.79 12.02
C ARG A 33 -1.75 -11.11 10.80
N ASP A 34 -2.93 -11.67 11.03
CA ASP A 34 -3.83 -12.06 9.95
C ASP A 34 -4.37 -10.81 9.24
N TYR A 35 -4.72 -9.76 9.99
CA TYR A 35 -5.10 -8.46 9.45
C TYR A 35 -3.98 -7.84 8.59
N ALA A 36 -2.74 -7.81 9.08
CA ALA A 36 -1.60 -7.28 8.31
C ALA A 36 -1.33 -8.08 7.03
N THR A 37 -1.55 -9.39 7.07
CA THR A 37 -1.42 -10.26 5.88
C THR A 37 -2.49 -9.93 4.85
N ASP A 38 -3.74 -9.80 5.28
CA ASP A 38 -4.86 -9.43 4.41
C ASP A 38 -4.67 -8.05 3.77
N GLU A 39 -4.20 -7.06 4.53
CA GLU A 39 -3.91 -5.72 4.02
C GLU A 39 -2.77 -5.75 3.00
N PHE A 40 -1.70 -6.51 3.26
CA PHE A 40 -0.59 -6.67 2.31
C PHE A 40 -1.04 -7.32 1.00
N LEU A 41 -1.81 -8.41 1.06
CA LEU A 41 -2.34 -9.07 -0.14
C LEU A 41 -3.31 -8.16 -0.91
N THR A 42 -4.11 -7.38 -0.19
CA THR A 42 -5.01 -6.37 -0.77
C THR A 42 -4.21 -5.30 -1.51
N GLU A 43 -3.11 -4.81 -0.94
CA GLU A 43 -2.23 -3.85 -1.60
C GLU A 43 -1.64 -4.41 -2.89
N CYS A 44 -1.15 -5.66 -2.86
CA CYS A 44 -0.62 -6.33 -4.05
C CYS A 44 -1.67 -6.43 -5.18
N ASP A 45 -2.89 -6.87 -4.84
CA ASP A 45 -4.03 -6.95 -5.76
C ASP A 45 -4.35 -5.57 -6.37
N LEU A 46 -4.38 -4.52 -5.54
CA LEU A 46 -4.71 -3.17 -5.98
C LEU A 46 -3.63 -2.60 -6.91
N VAL A 47 -2.35 -2.78 -6.59
CA VAL A 47 -1.26 -2.35 -7.47
C VAL A 47 -1.34 -3.05 -8.83
N GLU A 48 -1.60 -4.36 -8.84
CA GLU A 48 -1.76 -5.10 -10.09
C GLU A 48 -2.95 -4.56 -10.91
N ILE A 49 -4.11 -4.35 -10.29
CA ILE A 49 -5.32 -3.84 -10.96
C ILE A 49 -5.10 -2.43 -11.51
N VAL A 50 -4.51 -1.54 -10.73
CA VAL A 50 -4.27 -0.14 -11.12
C VAL A 50 -3.27 -0.09 -12.28
N SER A 51 -2.24 -0.95 -12.26
CA SER A 51 -1.29 -1.06 -13.38
C SER A 51 -1.94 -1.51 -14.70
N LYS A 52 -2.96 -2.39 -14.63
CA LYS A 52 -3.68 -2.89 -15.82
C LYS A 52 -4.49 -1.81 -16.54
N ILE A 53 -4.88 -0.75 -15.85
CA ILE A 53 -5.59 0.39 -16.44
C ILE A 53 -4.64 1.54 -16.80
N GLY A 54 -3.32 1.30 -16.80
CA GLY A 54 -2.33 2.29 -17.22
C GLY A 54 -1.93 3.31 -16.14
N HIS A 55 -2.31 3.07 -14.89
CA HIS A 55 -1.98 3.95 -13.76
C HIS A 55 -0.99 3.29 -12.81
N GLY A 56 -0.19 4.09 -12.10
CA GLY A 56 0.74 3.60 -11.07
C GLY A 56 1.92 2.80 -11.62
N THR A 57 2.67 2.20 -10.70
CA THR A 57 3.80 1.32 -11.04
C THR A 57 3.30 -0.08 -11.40
N ARG A 58 4.05 -0.77 -12.26
CA ARG A 58 3.73 -2.14 -12.65
C ARG A 58 4.14 -3.11 -11.56
N TYR A 59 3.22 -3.95 -11.12
CA TYR A 59 3.53 -5.09 -10.25
C TYR A 59 4.54 -6.04 -10.91
N ILE A 60 5.54 -6.52 -10.16
CA ILE A 60 6.52 -7.51 -10.63
C ILE A 60 6.38 -8.82 -9.86
N THR A 61 6.49 -8.79 -8.52
CA THR A 61 6.46 -9.99 -7.68
C THR A 61 6.27 -9.64 -6.19
N GLN A 62 5.94 -10.63 -5.35
CA GLN A 62 5.78 -10.47 -3.90
C GLN A 62 6.51 -11.57 -3.08
N PRO A 63 7.83 -11.54 -2.95
CA PRO A 63 8.54 -12.58 -2.21
C PRO A 63 8.29 -12.46 -0.71
N ASN A 64 8.14 -13.61 -0.06
CA ASN A 64 8.19 -13.77 1.39
C ASN A 64 9.54 -14.40 1.75
N THR A 65 10.25 -13.82 2.70
CA THR A 65 11.55 -14.32 3.16
C THR A 65 11.71 -14.15 4.66
N LYS A 66 12.60 -14.95 5.26
CA LYS A 66 12.96 -14.78 6.67
C LYS A 66 13.60 -13.41 6.90
N ALA A 67 13.26 -12.79 8.02
CA ALA A 67 13.87 -11.57 8.48
C ALA A 67 15.37 -11.81 8.71
N GLY A 68 16.22 -11.08 7.99
CA GLY A 68 17.66 -11.15 8.18
C GLY A 68 18.12 -10.43 9.47
N LYS A 69 19.43 -10.50 9.75
CA LYS A 69 20.08 -9.85 10.91
C LYS A 69 19.90 -8.32 10.99
N ARG A 70 19.44 -7.67 9.91
CA ARG A 70 19.17 -6.23 9.85
C ARG A 70 17.88 -5.84 10.59
N PHE A 71 16.96 -6.78 10.79
CA PHE A 71 15.71 -6.54 11.50
C PHE A 71 15.87 -6.89 12.97
N SER A 72 15.21 -6.15 13.85
CA SER A 72 15.20 -6.42 15.30
C SER A 72 14.41 -7.70 15.67
N TRP A 73 13.73 -8.32 14.70
CA TRP A 73 12.99 -9.59 14.83
C TRP A 73 13.49 -10.65 13.84
N ASN A 74 14.72 -11.11 14.03
CA ASN A 74 15.42 -12.06 13.15
C ASN A 74 14.74 -13.43 12.89
N GLU A 75 13.75 -13.83 13.70
CA GLU A 75 13.00 -15.07 13.48
C GLU A 75 11.67 -14.89 12.71
N GLY A 76 11.30 -13.64 12.41
CA GLY A 76 10.07 -13.33 11.68
C GLY A 76 10.19 -13.53 10.16
N TYR A 77 9.10 -13.24 9.45
CA TYR A 77 9.07 -13.16 7.99
C TYR A 77 8.82 -11.72 7.55
N VAL A 78 9.37 -11.38 6.38
CA VAL A 78 9.17 -10.09 5.72
C VAL A 78 8.52 -10.34 4.37
N ASN A 79 7.43 -9.64 4.13
CA ASN A 79 6.75 -9.60 2.85
C ASN A 79 7.23 -8.38 2.06
N PHE A 80 7.63 -8.58 0.82
CA PHE A 80 8.01 -7.50 -0.09
C PHE A 80 7.00 -7.37 -1.20
N LEU A 81 6.64 -6.14 -1.56
CA LEU A 81 5.94 -5.81 -2.80
C LEU A 81 6.95 -5.20 -3.76
N VAL A 82 7.29 -5.93 -4.83
CA VAL A 82 8.26 -5.49 -5.84
C VAL A 82 7.50 -4.95 -7.04
N MET A 83 7.80 -3.70 -7.39
CA MET A 83 7.16 -2.96 -8.48
C MET A 83 8.23 -2.39 -9.42
N SER A 84 7.84 -2.02 -10.64
CA SER A 84 8.72 -1.28 -11.54
C SER A 84 9.05 0.09 -10.96
N SER A 85 10.30 0.52 -11.11
CA SER A 85 10.67 1.90 -10.83
C SER A 85 9.96 2.84 -11.81
N PRO A 86 9.14 3.80 -11.33
CA PRO A 86 8.56 4.80 -12.22
C PRO A 86 9.67 5.71 -12.74
N PRO A 87 9.63 6.12 -14.02
CA PRO A 87 10.53 7.14 -14.51
C PRO A 87 10.16 8.50 -13.89
N GLY A 88 11.17 9.35 -13.68
CA GLY A 88 11.00 10.72 -13.19
C GLY A 88 11.39 10.93 -11.73
N ASP A 89 11.40 12.20 -11.34
CA ASP A 89 11.79 12.62 -10.00
C ASP A 89 10.58 12.66 -9.05
N ASN A 90 10.88 12.70 -7.75
CA ASN A 90 9.85 12.87 -6.74
C ASN A 90 9.17 14.24 -6.93
N LEU A 91 7.85 14.23 -7.05
CA LEU A 91 7.07 15.46 -7.21
C LEU A 91 7.35 16.48 -6.12
N PHE A 92 7.58 16.05 -4.87
CA PHE A 92 7.88 16.96 -3.77
C PHE A 92 9.16 17.78 -4.02
N ASP A 93 10.14 17.20 -4.71
CA ASP A 93 11.43 17.83 -4.94
C ASP A 93 11.40 18.81 -6.13
N ILE A 94 10.48 18.62 -7.08
CA ILE A 94 10.41 19.40 -8.33
C ILE A 94 9.15 20.28 -8.43
N TYR A 95 8.26 20.24 -7.43
CA TYR A 95 6.95 20.91 -7.49
C TYR A 95 7.07 22.43 -7.71
N GLU A 96 8.09 23.05 -7.12
CA GLU A 96 8.33 24.49 -7.23
C GLU A 96 8.75 24.89 -8.65
N ASP A 97 9.35 23.99 -9.41
CA ASP A 97 9.81 24.23 -10.79
C ASP A 97 8.68 24.14 -11.83
N PHE A 98 7.50 23.65 -11.42
CA PHE A 98 6.37 23.47 -12.33
C PHE A 98 5.69 24.80 -12.66
N SER A 99 5.29 24.94 -13.93
CA SER A 99 4.40 26.02 -14.34
C SER A 99 3.02 25.89 -13.69
N ASN A 100 2.25 26.97 -13.69
CA ASN A 100 0.88 26.94 -13.17
C ASN A 100 0.01 25.89 -13.88
N ASP A 101 0.16 25.73 -15.19
CA ASP A 101 -0.58 24.73 -15.97
C ASP A 101 -0.17 23.31 -15.61
N GLN A 102 1.13 23.07 -15.38
CA GLN A 102 1.62 21.77 -14.93
C GLN A 102 1.10 21.43 -13.54
N ARG A 103 1.09 22.39 -12.61
CA ARG A 103 0.51 22.21 -11.27
C ARG A 103 -0.99 21.91 -11.34
N ALA A 104 -1.73 22.63 -12.17
CA ALA A 104 -3.16 22.40 -12.38
C ALA A 104 -3.46 21.01 -13.01
N SER A 105 -2.52 20.44 -13.76
CA SER A 105 -2.67 19.11 -14.38
C SER A 105 -2.47 17.95 -13.40
N ILE A 106 -1.83 18.20 -12.25
CA ILE A 106 -1.54 17.19 -11.21
C ILE A 106 -2.33 17.40 -9.91
N SER A 107 -3.12 18.48 -9.82
CA SER A 107 -4.01 18.81 -8.69
C SER A 107 -5.40 18.21 -8.88
#